data_AF-A0A1H3F9L6-F1
#
_entry.id   AF-A0A1H3F9L6-F1
#
_cell.length_a   1.000
_cell.length_b   1.000
_cell.length_c   1.000
_cell.angle_alpha   90.00
_cell.angle_beta   90.00
_cell.angle_gamma   90.00
#
_symmetry.space_group_name_H-M   'P 1'
#
loop_
_entity.id
_entity.type
_entity.pdbx_description
1 polymer ?
#
loop_
_entity_poly.entity_id
_entity_poly.type
_entity_poly.pdbx_seq_one_letter_code
_entity_poly.pdbx_strand_id
1 'polypeptide(L)' 'MPKTKVYVSINGVVSEAVGSQPKDALLFAISPKTAAQIISEQRTHRRRNSELLKERLDEVFKR' A
#
# COMPACT_ATOMS: atom_id res chain seq x y z
N MET A 1 -12.21 -22.69 4.14
CA MET A 1 -11.33 -21.64 3.58
C MET A 1 -12.19 -20.43 3.25
N PRO A 2 -11.98 -19.25 3.85
CA PRO A 2 -12.71 -18.05 3.44
C PRO A 2 -12.36 -17.77 1.97
N LYS A 3 -13.37 -17.58 1.11
CA LYS A 3 -13.16 -17.23 -0.29
C LYS A 3 -12.58 -15.82 -0.34
N THR A 4 -11.30 -15.70 -0.67
CA THR A 4 -10.63 -14.40 -0.85
C THR A 4 -11.30 -13.67 -2.01
N LYS A 5 -12.08 -12.64 -1.71
CA LYS A 5 -12.65 -11.76 -2.72
C LYS A 5 -11.56 -10.83 -3.26
N VAL A 6 -11.38 -10.85 -4.57
CA VAL A 6 -10.43 -9.99 -5.28
C VAL A 6 -11.21 -8.87 -5.93
N TYR A 7 -10.69 -7.64 -5.87
CA TYR A 7 -11.30 -6.47 -6.51
C TYR A 7 -10.34 -5.90 -7.56
N VAL A 8 -10.90 -5.39 -8.66
CA VAL A 8 -10.16 -4.75 -9.76
C VAL A 8 -10.69 -3.35 -10.00
N SER A 9 -9.82 -2.45 -10.43
CA SER A 9 -10.18 -1.10 -10.88
C SER A 9 -10.00 -1.03 -12.40
N ILE A 10 -11.10 -0.81 -13.13
CA ILE A 10 -11.10 -0.63 -14.59
C ILE A 10 -11.67 0.76 -14.87
N ASN A 11 -10.88 1.62 -15.50
CA ASN A 11 -11.25 3.03 -15.79
C ASN A 11 -11.72 3.82 -14.55
N GLY A 12 -11.14 3.53 -13.38
CA GLY A 12 -11.48 4.20 -12.12
C GLY A 12 -12.70 3.64 -11.40
N VAL A 13 -13.37 2.62 -11.94
CA VAL A 13 -14.49 1.93 -11.29
C VAL A 13 -13.99 0.65 -10.63
N VAL A 14 -14.29 0.48 -9.33
CA VAL A 14 -13.91 -0.71 -8.56
C VAL A 14 -15.05 -1.73 -8.58
N SER A 15 -14.76 -2.97 -8.99
CA SER A 15 -15.71 -4.09 -9.02
C SER A 15 -15.09 -5.39 -8.50
N GLU A 16 -15.91 -6.33 -8.01
CA GLU A 16 -15.44 -7.68 -7.66
C GLU A 16 -14.91 -8.37 -8.94
N ALA A 17 -13.72 -8.95 -8.85
CA ALA A 17 -13.08 -9.62 -9.97
C ALA A 17 -13.74 -10.98 -10.19
N VAL A 18 -14.37 -11.15 -11.36
CA VAL A 18 -15.01 -12.40 -11.77
C VAL A 18 -14.21 -12.99 -12.94
N GLY A 19 -13.76 -14.24 -12.81
CA GLY A 19 -13.01 -14.96 -13.86
C GLY A 19 -11.52 -15.17 -13.55
N SER A 20 -10.77 -15.60 -14.57
CA SER A 20 -9.32 -15.80 -14.46
C SER A 20 -8.60 -14.46 -14.32
N GLN A 21 -7.76 -14.35 -13.29
CA GLN A 21 -7.02 -13.14 -13.02
C GLN A 21 -6.02 -12.85 -14.16
N PRO A 22 -6.02 -11.66 -14.77
CA PRO A 22 -4.99 -11.27 -15.73
C PRO A 22 -3.62 -11.27 -15.07
N LYS A 23 -2.59 -11.75 -15.79
CA LYS A 23 -1.22 -11.89 -15.27
C LYS A 23 -0.65 -10.55 -14.76
N ASP A 24 -1.08 -9.45 -15.37
CA ASP A 24 -0.58 -8.10 -15.11
C ASP A 24 -1.59 -7.20 -14.37
N ALA A 25 -2.65 -7.77 -13.79
CA ALA A 25 -3.61 -6.99 -13.01
C ALA A 25 -3.02 -6.57 -11.65
N LEU A 26 -3.15 -5.29 -11.30
CA LEU A 26 -2.88 -4.81 -9.95
C LEU A 26 -3.88 -5.46 -8.97
N LEU A 27 -3.38 -6.44 -8.21
CA LEU A 27 -4.13 -7.11 -7.15
C LEU A 27 -4.28 -6.18 -5.95
N PHE A 28 -5.49 -5.68 -5.73
CA PHE A 28 -5.87 -5.12 -4.45
C PHE A 28 -6.31 -6.26 -3.53
N ALA A 29 -5.33 -6.93 -2.92
CA ALA A 29 -5.64 -7.87 -1.85
C ALA A 29 -6.17 -7.07 -0.65
N ILE A 30 -7.35 -7.46 -0.16
CA ILE A 30 -7.86 -6.89 1.10
C ILE A 30 -6.84 -7.28 2.17
N SER A 31 -6.21 -6.26 2.77
CA SER A 31 -5.32 -6.51 3.90
C SER A 31 -6.16 -7.07 5.06
N PRO A 32 -5.73 -8.15 5.74
CA PRO A 32 -6.38 -8.60 6.97
C PRO A 32 -6.22 -7.57 8.11
N LYS A 33 -5.47 -6.49 7.87
CA LYS A 33 -5.21 -5.44 8.85
C LYS A 33 -6.47 -4.61 9.08
N THR A 34 -6.76 -4.34 10.34
CA THR A 34 -7.80 -3.38 10.72
C THR A 34 -7.37 -1.96 10.32
N ALA A 35 -8.34 -1.04 10.20
CA ALA A 35 -8.05 0.37 9.93
C ALA A 35 -7.06 0.96 10.96
N ALA A 36 -7.20 0.60 12.24
CA ALA A 36 -6.29 1.03 13.29
C ALA A 36 -4.84 0.55 13.06
N GLN A 37 -4.66 -0.70 12.62
CA GLN A 37 -3.35 -1.25 12.29
C GLN A 37 -2.73 -0.54 11.08
N ILE A 38 -3.51 -0.28 10.04
CA ILE A 38 -3.07 0.46 8.85
C ILE A 38 -2.62 1.88 9.24
N ILE A 39 -3.40 2.58 10.05
CA ILE A 39 -3.07 3.95 10.50
C ILE A 39 -1.79 3.96 11.34
N SER A 40 -1.63 3.00 12.26
CA SER A 40 -0.43 2.88 13.10
C SER A 40 0.83 2.65 12.25
N GLU A 41 0.73 1.74 11.28
CA GLU A 41 1.81 1.45 10.34
C GLU A 41 2.17 2.67 9.50
N GLN A 42 1.18 3.39 8.95
CA GLN A 42 1.43 4.61 8.19
C GLN A 42 2.10 5.72 9.02
N ARG A 43 1.71 5.89 10.29
CA ARG A 43 2.37 6.84 11.19
C ARG A 43 3.83 6.48 11.42
N THR A 44 4.11 5.19 11.60
CA THR A 44 5.48 4.67 11.80
C THR A 44 6.34 4.90 10.57
N HIS A 45 5.83 4.54 9.38
CA HIS A 45 6.52 4.78 8.11
C HIS A 45 6.77 6.26 7.85
N ARG A 46 5.78 7.12 8.12
CA ARG A 46 5.93 8.57 7.97
C ARG A 46 7.07 9.11 8.82
N ARG A 47 7.18 8.67 10.09
CA ARG A 47 8.27 9.10 10.98
C ARG A 47 9.63 8.65 10.44
N ARG A 48 9.78 7.37 10.13
CA ARG A 48 11.04 6.80 9.62
C ARG A 48 11.48 7.46 8.31
N ASN A 49 10.55 7.70 7.39
CA ASN A 49 10.83 8.37 6.14
C ASN A 49 11.27 9.82 6.36
N SER A 50 10.65 10.51 7.32
CA SER A 50 11.08 11.88 7.65
C SER A 50 12.49 11.91 8.25
N GLU A 51 12.85 10.94 9.09
CA GLU A 51 14.20 10.82 9.65
C GLU A 51 15.22 10.55 8.53
N LEU A 52 14.94 9.59 7.65
CA LEU A 52 15.81 9.27 6.52
C LEU A 52 16.00 10.46 5.55
N LEU A 53 14.95 11.24 5.30
CA LEU A 53 15.04 12.42 4.46
C LEU A 53 15.92 13.51 5.09
N LYS A 54 15.83 13.70 6.41
CA LYS A 54 16.69 14.64 7.14
C LYS A 54 18.15 14.20 7.07
N GLU A 55 18.44 12.93 7.35
CA GLU A 55 19.81 12.39 7.26
C GLU A 55 20.41 12.61 5.87
N ARG A 56 19.64 12.33 4.81
CA ARG A 56 20.07 12.55 3.42
C ARG A 56 20.30 14.02 3.10
N LEU A 57 19.45 14.91 3.59
CA LEU A 57 19.63 16.35 3.42
C LEU A 57 20.90 16.81 4.14
N ASP A 58 21.10 16.40 5.39
CA ASP A 58 22.28 16.75 6.17
C ASP A 58 23.58 16.25 5.51
N GLU A 59 23.57 15.06 4.90
CA GLU A 59 24.71 14.54 4.14
C GLU A 59 25.02 15.39 2.89
N VAL A 60 24.00 15.87 2.19
CA VAL A 60 24.16 16.75 1.02
C VAL A 60 24.70 18.12 1.43
N PHE A 61 24.20 18.70 2.53
CA PHE A 61 24.58 20.03 3.03
C PHE A 61 25.87 20.06 3.85
N LYS A 62 26.46 18.89 4.17
CA LYS A 62 27.80 18.80 4.79
C LYS A 62 28.95 18.95 3.78
N ARG A 63 28.65 19.03 2.47
CA ARG A 63 29.59 19.43 1.41
C ARG A 63 29.68 20.94 1.30
#